data_AF-A0A9D8S6G6-F1
#
_entry.id   AF-A0A9D8S6G6-F1
#
_cell.length_a   1.000
_cell.length_b   1.000
_cell.length_c   1.000
_cell.angle_alpha   90.00
_cell.angle_beta   90.00
_cell.angle_gamma   90.00
#
_symmetry.space_group_name_H-M   'P 1'
#
loop_
_entity.id
_entity.type
_entity.pdbx_description
1 polymer ?
#
loop_
_entity_poly.entity_id
_entity_poly.type
_entity_poly.pdbx_seq_one_letter_code
_entity_poly.pdbx_strand_id
1 'polypeptide(L)'
;MFLSLNKKFFLTILAFFLLSAGIFAIIFNEIIGKKISEEHSSIVSRNQYVIDILNENIMLRKKLNLLAPQKIRQIDGNLDKKQEELSKERKLNEELNQNYNESYATLAENLKIISLGSILTLMSLVILWFLLRRWVITPIDKLILLSVAVANGDFSKRLKTKPKHFTDEFNTLMTTINFMLDNIENNINNIKEKEVFLQNLIDALPDAVRVIDDDYNIILSNKAYNEHIKKQYLFNKPKCYETYDKEASCPCSSAQYICPIKELKQKHSNNIKLIHYINNRPLSINSARVFLNGKQGIVESIRDLSENVHFSHQQKISSLGFLATSLAHEMKNNLGAINLILDGLLQKYYPDTATPSEKQKYLTLISQQIKECIKVPERLLKLSRNADQPDNDFNVASNISDILSLLDYEIKNKGINLIKNFSNLKENLCGNETDFKMIILNLVQNAINAMPNGGTLEVKTNTAKDKLIIDIKDTGCGISEKDLKHIF
;
A
#
# COMPACT_ATOMS: atom_id res chain seq x y z
N MET A 1 -3.51 -29.09 -27.93
CA MET A 1 -2.61 -28.93 -26.75
C MET A 1 -2.43 -30.24 -25.95
N PHE A 2 -3.08 -31.36 -26.32
CA PHE A 2 -2.98 -32.64 -25.60
C PHE A 2 -1.85 -33.59 -26.09
N LEU A 3 -1.00 -33.14 -27.02
CA LEU A 3 0.03 -33.99 -27.66
C LEU A 3 1.46 -33.75 -27.13
N SER A 4 1.62 -33.08 -25.99
CA SER A 4 2.95 -32.77 -25.43
C SER A 4 3.31 -33.54 -24.16
N LEU A 5 2.62 -34.64 -23.83
CA LEU A 5 3.09 -35.58 -22.80
C LEU A 5 4.16 -36.51 -23.38
N ASN A 6 5.32 -35.88 -23.58
CA ASN A 6 6.65 -36.43 -23.62
C ASN A 6 6.91 -37.52 -24.69
N LYS A 7 7.44 -37.06 -25.84
CA LYS A 7 7.98 -37.92 -26.90
C LYS A 7 8.92 -39.00 -26.37
N LYS A 8 9.66 -38.79 -25.28
CA LYS A 8 10.54 -39.80 -24.66
C LYS A 8 9.77 -40.85 -23.87
N PHE A 9 8.65 -40.50 -23.23
CA PHE A 9 7.77 -41.44 -22.53
C PHE A 9 7.06 -42.34 -23.54
N PHE A 10 6.52 -41.73 -24.60
CA PHE A 10 6.02 -42.48 -25.75
C PHE A 10 7.14 -43.28 -26.42
N LEU A 11 8.36 -42.74 -26.60
CA LEU A 11 9.47 -43.50 -27.18
C LEU A 11 9.93 -44.66 -26.30
N THR A 12 9.92 -44.53 -24.97
CA THR A 12 10.36 -45.61 -24.07
C THR A 12 9.31 -46.69 -23.98
N ILE A 13 8.03 -46.33 -23.92
CA ILE A 13 6.93 -47.30 -24.01
C ILE A 13 6.92 -47.97 -25.40
N LEU A 14 7.03 -47.18 -26.47
CA LEU A 14 7.05 -47.68 -27.85
C LEU A 14 8.28 -48.57 -28.09
N ALA A 15 9.47 -48.15 -27.66
CA ALA A 15 10.70 -48.96 -27.77
C ALA A 15 10.59 -50.23 -26.94
N PHE A 16 9.98 -50.17 -25.75
CA PHE A 16 9.73 -51.37 -24.96
C PHE A 16 8.78 -52.35 -25.67
N PHE A 17 7.67 -51.85 -26.22
CA PHE A 17 6.72 -52.66 -26.98
C PHE A 17 7.32 -53.22 -28.27
N LEU A 18 8.11 -52.43 -29.00
CA LEU A 18 8.80 -52.88 -30.22
C LEU A 18 9.88 -53.92 -29.92
N LEU A 19 10.60 -53.78 -28.81
CA LEU A 19 11.66 -54.71 -28.42
C LEU A 19 11.08 -56.00 -27.85
N SER A 20 9.98 -55.93 -27.07
CA SER A 20 9.27 -57.14 -26.62
C SER A 20 8.60 -57.88 -27.78
N ALA A 21 7.98 -57.16 -28.73
CA ALA A 21 7.38 -57.74 -29.93
C ALA A 21 8.44 -58.34 -30.86
N GLY A 22 9.60 -57.69 -31.03
CA GLY A 22 10.72 -58.19 -31.83
C GLY A 22 11.32 -59.46 -31.24
N ILE A 23 11.56 -59.50 -29.93
CA ILE A 23 12.05 -60.72 -29.25
C ILE A 23 11.02 -61.85 -29.38
N PHE A 24 9.73 -61.55 -29.19
CA PHE A 24 8.67 -62.55 -29.36
C PHE A 24 8.61 -63.10 -30.79
N ALA A 25 8.68 -62.22 -31.81
CA ALA A 25 8.64 -62.63 -33.20
C ALA A 25 9.86 -63.48 -33.59
N ILE A 26 11.06 -63.14 -33.12
CA ILE A 26 12.28 -63.92 -33.38
C ILE A 26 12.20 -65.29 -32.72
N ILE A 27 11.82 -65.35 -31.43
CA ILE A 27 11.66 -66.62 -30.70
C ILE A 27 10.58 -67.49 -31.36
N PHE A 28 9.44 -66.90 -31.71
CA PHE A 28 8.35 -67.62 -32.35
C PHE A 28 8.77 -68.16 -33.73
N ASN A 29 9.46 -67.36 -34.54
CA ASN A 29 9.80 -67.75 -35.90
C ASN A 29 10.98 -68.73 -35.98
N GLU A 30 12.08 -68.46 -35.27
CA GLU A 30 13.26 -69.33 -35.33
C GLU A 30 13.07 -70.65 -34.59
N ILE A 31 12.33 -70.64 -33.48
CA ILE A 31 12.34 -71.79 -32.56
C ILE A 31 11.05 -72.60 -32.70
N ILE A 32 9.89 -71.95 -32.71
CA ILE A 32 8.61 -72.65 -32.84
C ILE A 32 8.31 -72.95 -34.31
N GLY A 33 8.42 -71.96 -35.19
CA GLY A 33 8.12 -72.10 -36.61
C GLY A 33 9.00 -73.15 -37.31
N LYS A 34 10.32 -73.10 -37.08
CA LYS A 34 11.26 -74.04 -37.69
C LYS A 34 11.11 -75.46 -37.17
N LYS A 35 10.92 -75.64 -35.85
CA LYS A 35 10.79 -76.96 -35.21
C LYS A 35 9.46 -77.63 -35.56
N ILE A 36 8.36 -76.87 -35.65
CA ILE A 36 7.08 -77.39 -36.18
C ILE A 36 7.23 -77.83 -37.63
N SER A 37 7.94 -77.06 -38.47
CA SER A 37 8.17 -77.43 -39.87
C SER A 37 9.02 -78.71 -40.00
N GLU A 38 10.04 -78.88 -39.15
CA GLU A 38 10.88 -80.08 -39.13
C GLU A 38 10.09 -81.31 -38.66
N GLU A 39 9.31 -81.21 -37.58
CA GLU A 39 8.40 -82.26 -37.11
C GLU A 39 7.38 -82.64 -38.18
N HIS A 40 6.75 -81.67 -38.85
CA HIS A 40 5.79 -81.93 -39.92
C HIS A 40 6.44 -82.67 -41.09
N SER A 41 7.65 -82.29 -41.50
CA SER A 41 8.36 -82.94 -42.61
C SER A 41 8.77 -84.38 -42.27
N SER A 42 9.18 -84.62 -41.02
CA SER A 42 9.56 -85.94 -40.51
C SER A 42 8.34 -86.87 -40.46
N ILE A 43 7.21 -86.38 -39.94
CA ILE A 43 5.95 -87.14 -39.87
C ILE A 43 5.43 -87.48 -41.27
N VAL A 44 5.48 -86.52 -42.21
CA VAL A 44 5.06 -86.75 -43.61
C VAL A 44 5.95 -87.80 -44.27
N SER A 45 7.28 -87.71 -44.11
CA SER A 45 8.22 -88.67 -44.67
C SER A 45 8.02 -90.08 -44.08
N ARG A 46 7.75 -90.18 -42.79
CA ARG A 46 7.49 -91.45 -42.09
C ARG A 46 6.17 -92.09 -42.53
N ASN A 47 5.11 -91.29 -42.70
CA ASN A 47 3.83 -91.78 -43.22
C ASN A 47 3.98 -92.25 -44.66
N GLN A 48 4.79 -91.58 -45.48
CA GLN A 48 5.10 -92.01 -46.84
C GLN A 48 5.78 -93.39 -46.83
N TYR A 49 6.76 -93.60 -45.95
CA TYR A 49 7.45 -94.88 -45.80
C TYR A 49 6.53 -96.03 -45.36
N VAL A 50 5.64 -95.77 -44.40
CA VAL A 50 4.64 -96.76 -43.96
C VAL A 50 3.65 -97.11 -45.09
N ILE A 51 3.24 -96.12 -45.87
CA ILE A 51 2.39 -96.32 -47.06
C ILE A 51 3.12 -97.18 -48.10
N ASP A 52 4.43 -96.95 -48.31
CA ASP A 52 5.23 -97.73 -49.27
C ASP A 52 5.35 -99.20 -48.85
N ILE A 53 5.61 -99.48 -47.56
CA ILE A 53 5.63 -100.85 -47.04
C ILE A 53 4.26 -101.53 -47.15
N LEU A 54 3.18 -100.80 -46.87
CA LEU A 54 1.81 -101.32 -47.03
C LEU A 54 1.53 -101.66 -48.50
N ASN A 55 1.91 -100.78 -49.43
CA ASN A 55 1.76 -101.00 -50.87
C ASN A 55 2.60 -102.19 -51.35
N GLU A 56 3.83 -102.34 -50.84
CA GLU A 56 4.69 -103.48 -51.15
C GLU A 56 4.10 -104.79 -50.63
N ASN A 57 3.58 -104.80 -49.39
CA ASN A 57 2.85 -105.95 -48.83
C ASN A 57 1.61 -106.31 -49.65
N ILE A 58 0.84 -105.31 -50.10
CA ILE A 58 -0.32 -105.51 -50.96
C ILE A 58 0.11 -106.08 -52.33
N MET A 59 1.20 -105.57 -52.91
CA MET A 59 1.73 -106.04 -54.18
C MET A 59 2.24 -107.48 -54.08
N LEU A 60 2.98 -107.81 -53.01
CA LEU A 60 3.45 -109.16 -52.72
C LEU A 60 2.29 -110.13 -52.53
N ARG A 61 1.25 -109.75 -51.78
CA ARG A 61 0.02 -110.56 -51.65
C ARG A 61 -0.69 -110.77 -52.99
N LYS A 62 -0.76 -109.74 -53.85
CA LYS A 62 -1.30 -109.88 -55.21
C LYS A 62 -0.47 -110.84 -56.07
N LYS A 63 0.87 -110.76 -56.02
CA LYS A 63 1.77 -111.69 -56.72
C LYS A 63 1.66 -113.12 -56.18
N LEU A 64 1.55 -113.28 -54.87
CA LEU A 64 1.35 -114.59 -54.22
C LEU A 64 0.04 -115.24 -54.67
N ASN A 65 -1.05 -114.45 -54.78
CA ASN A 65 -2.35 -114.91 -55.27
C ASN A 65 -2.35 -115.27 -56.76
N LEU A 66 -1.46 -114.69 -57.57
CA LEU A 66 -1.33 -115.00 -59.00
C LEU A 66 -0.49 -116.27 -59.27
N LEU A 67 0.40 -116.65 -58.35
CA LEU A 67 1.36 -117.76 -58.54
C LEU A 67 0.89 -119.11 -57.98
N ALA A 68 -0.26 -119.19 -57.32
CA ALA A 68 -0.80 -120.46 -56.83
C ALA A 68 -2.34 -120.46 -56.70
N PRO A 69 -3.08 -120.92 -57.73
CA PRO A 69 -4.44 -121.37 -57.53
C PRO A 69 -4.39 -122.80 -56.97
N GLN A 70 -4.57 -122.90 -55.64
CA GLN A 70 -4.89 -124.09 -54.83
C GLN A 70 -3.79 -124.73 -53.95
N LYS A 71 -4.14 -124.73 -52.65
CA LYS A 71 -3.82 -125.64 -51.52
C LYS A 71 -2.36 -125.96 -51.18
N ILE A 72 -2.00 -125.69 -49.92
CA ILE A 72 -1.42 -126.67 -48.98
C ILE A 72 -1.74 -126.26 -47.51
N ARG A 73 -1.90 -127.30 -46.69
CA ARG A 73 -2.31 -127.40 -45.28
C ARG A 73 -1.17 -127.16 -44.27
N GLN A 74 -1.60 -126.92 -43.01
CA GLN A 74 -0.96 -127.18 -41.69
C GLN A 74 0.25 -126.30 -41.32
N ILE A 75 0.20 -125.48 -40.26
CA ILE A 75 0.16 -125.80 -38.81
C ILE A 75 1.27 -126.77 -38.41
N ASP A 76 2.51 -126.37 -38.64
CA ASP A 76 3.57 -126.35 -37.63
C ASP A 76 4.59 -125.28 -38.05
N GLY A 77 4.97 -124.40 -37.11
CA GLY A 77 5.72 -123.17 -37.42
C GLY A 77 5.10 -121.89 -36.83
N ASN A 78 4.37 -122.02 -35.72
CA ASN A 78 3.77 -120.87 -35.02
C ASN A 78 4.67 -120.31 -33.90
N LEU A 79 5.98 -120.63 -33.91
CA LEU A 79 6.98 -119.98 -33.07
C LEU A 79 7.65 -118.82 -33.82
N ASP A 80 8.09 -119.04 -35.05
CA ASP A 80 8.77 -118.01 -35.85
C ASP A 80 7.83 -116.85 -36.23
N LYS A 81 6.58 -117.13 -36.64
CA LYS A 81 5.58 -116.07 -36.91
C LYS A 81 5.19 -115.29 -35.66
N LYS A 82 5.04 -115.96 -34.51
CA LYS A 82 4.78 -115.29 -33.23
C LYS A 82 6.01 -114.53 -32.71
N GLN A 83 7.23 -115.01 -32.95
CA GLN A 83 8.46 -114.27 -32.65
C GLN A 83 8.61 -113.04 -33.56
N GLU A 84 8.16 -113.13 -34.81
CA GLU A 84 8.13 -111.99 -35.73
C GLU A 84 7.06 -110.96 -35.33
N GLU A 85 5.86 -111.38 -34.90
CA GLU A 85 4.85 -110.49 -34.33
C GLU A 85 5.29 -109.88 -32.99
N LEU A 86 5.88 -110.67 -32.09
CA LEU A 86 6.37 -110.20 -30.79
C LEU A 86 7.56 -109.24 -30.94
N SER A 87 8.44 -109.46 -31.92
CA SER A 87 9.54 -108.54 -32.22
C SER A 87 9.06 -107.26 -32.90
N LYS A 88 8.00 -107.32 -33.72
CA LYS A 88 7.31 -106.14 -34.25
C LYS A 88 6.60 -105.35 -33.15
N GLU A 89 5.89 -106.00 -32.23
CA GLU A 89 5.28 -105.32 -31.07
C GLU A 89 6.31 -104.76 -30.10
N ARG A 90 7.44 -105.45 -29.86
CA ARG A 90 8.54 -104.92 -29.05
C ARG A 90 9.16 -103.68 -29.69
N LYS A 91 9.44 -103.72 -30.99
CA LYS A 91 9.91 -102.53 -31.72
C LYS A 91 8.90 -101.40 -31.68
N LEU A 92 7.61 -101.70 -31.86
CA LEU A 92 6.55 -100.69 -31.78
C LEU A 92 6.49 -100.06 -30.38
N ASN A 93 6.63 -100.84 -29.31
CA ASN A 93 6.64 -100.33 -27.93
C ASN A 93 7.93 -99.56 -27.60
N GLU A 94 9.09 -99.98 -28.10
CA GLU A 94 10.35 -99.24 -27.97
C GLU A 94 10.26 -97.89 -28.70
N GLU A 95 9.70 -97.87 -29.90
CA GLU A 95 9.41 -96.65 -30.66
C GLU A 95 8.38 -95.77 -29.94
N LEU A 96 7.32 -96.35 -29.36
CA LEU A 96 6.31 -95.59 -28.60
C LEU A 96 6.94 -94.94 -27.36
N ASN A 97 7.79 -95.66 -26.63
CA ASN A 97 8.48 -95.16 -25.44
C ASN A 97 9.53 -94.10 -25.79
N GLN A 98 10.27 -94.27 -26.89
CA GLN A 98 11.14 -93.22 -27.42
C GLN A 98 10.34 -91.97 -27.79
N ASN A 99 9.20 -92.13 -28.47
CA ASN A 99 8.32 -91.03 -28.87
C ASN A 99 7.71 -90.30 -27.66
N TYR A 100 7.31 -91.03 -26.61
CA TYR A 100 6.88 -90.43 -25.35
C TYR A 100 8.01 -89.63 -24.69
N ASN A 101 9.23 -90.19 -24.61
CA ASN A 101 10.37 -89.51 -24.02
C ASN A 101 10.79 -88.25 -24.80
N GLU A 102 10.75 -88.30 -26.13
CA GLU A 102 11.00 -87.13 -26.99
C GLU A 102 9.92 -86.05 -26.78
N SER A 103 8.64 -86.43 -26.71
CA SER A 103 7.54 -85.48 -26.47
C SER A 103 7.60 -84.85 -25.08
N TYR A 104 8.03 -85.59 -24.05
CA TYR A 104 8.28 -85.01 -22.72
C TYR A 104 9.49 -84.07 -22.71
N ALA A 105 10.54 -84.39 -23.48
CA ALA A 105 11.70 -83.52 -23.61
C ALA A 105 11.34 -82.19 -24.31
N THR A 106 10.50 -82.22 -25.35
CA THR A 106 10.03 -80.99 -26.02
C THR A 106 9.14 -80.14 -25.11
N LEU A 107 8.29 -80.77 -24.31
CA LEU A 107 7.43 -80.07 -23.34
C LEU A 107 8.26 -79.37 -22.25
N ALA A 108 9.34 -80.01 -21.78
CA ALA A 108 10.28 -79.43 -20.85
C ALA A 108 11.08 -78.25 -21.44
N GLU A 109 11.47 -78.31 -22.72
CA GLU A 109 12.11 -77.18 -23.41
C GLU A 109 11.16 -75.98 -23.55
N ASN A 110 9.90 -76.23 -23.93
CA ASN A 110 8.90 -75.16 -24.07
C ASN A 110 8.62 -74.46 -22.73
N LEU A 111 8.55 -75.21 -21.63
CA LEU A 111 8.41 -74.66 -20.28
C LEU A 111 9.61 -73.77 -19.87
N LYS A 112 10.84 -74.13 -20.27
CA LYS A 112 12.01 -73.28 -20.03
C LYS A 112 11.95 -71.96 -20.79
N ILE A 113 11.47 -71.96 -22.04
CA ILE A 113 11.34 -70.74 -22.84
C ILE A 113 10.26 -69.81 -22.27
N ILE A 114 9.10 -70.37 -21.90
CA ILE A 114 7.99 -69.59 -21.31
C ILE A 114 8.42 -68.96 -19.98
N SER A 115 9.15 -69.70 -19.15
CA SER A 115 9.64 -69.16 -17.87
C SER A 115 10.69 -68.06 -18.08
N LEU A 116 11.60 -68.18 -19.06
CA LEU A 116 12.55 -67.12 -19.41
C LEU A 116 11.85 -65.85 -19.93
N GLY A 117 10.85 -66.00 -20.81
CA GLY A 117 10.04 -64.90 -21.31
C GLY A 117 9.27 -64.19 -20.18
N SER A 118 8.71 -64.97 -19.25
CA SER A 118 8.00 -64.44 -18.08
C SER A 118 8.94 -63.61 -17.18
N ILE A 119 10.18 -64.07 -16.97
CA ILE A 119 11.18 -63.33 -16.19
C ILE A 119 11.55 -62.01 -16.87
N LEU A 120 11.76 -62.01 -18.19
CA LEU A 120 12.08 -60.79 -18.96
C LEU A 120 10.96 -59.76 -18.91
N THR A 121 9.70 -60.19 -19.04
CA THR A 121 8.54 -59.29 -18.93
C THR A 121 8.41 -58.70 -17.53
N LEU A 122 8.59 -59.51 -16.48
CA LEU A 122 8.59 -59.05 -15.10
C LEU A 122 9.71 -58.03 -14.85
N MET A 123 10.93 -58.32 -15.31
CA MET A 123 12.07 -57.42 -15.17
C MET A 123 11.81 -56.07 -15.85
N SER A 124 11.19 -56.09 -17.03
CA SER A 124 10.87 -54.84 -17.71
C SER A 124 9.76 -54.04 -17.04
N LEU A 125 8.73 -54.68 -16.49
CA LEU A 125 7.71 -54.00 -15.70
C LEU A 125 8.33 -53.29 -14.49
N VAL A 126 9.29 -53.92 -13.82
CA VAL A 126 10.03 -53.32 -12.71
C VAL A 126 10.86 -52.12 -13.16
N ILE A 127 11.56 -52.23 -14.30
CA ILE A 127 12.34 -51.12 -14.88
C ILE A 127 11.41 -49.95 -15.25
N LEU A 128 10.28 -50.24 -15.91
CA LEU A 128 9.30 -49.23 -16.30
C LEU A 128 8.72 -48.52 -15.08
N TRP A 129 8.35 -49.27 -14.03
CA TRP A 129 7.88 -48.71 -12.77
C TRP A 129 8.94 -47.80 -12.12
N PHE A 130 10.20 -48.23 -12.09
CA PHE A 130 11.30 -47.43 -11.54
C PHE A 130 11.50 -46.13 -12.33
N LEU A 131 11.45 -46.18 -13.66
CA LEU A 131 11.55 -45.00 -14.52
C LEU A 131 10.36 -44.06 -14.31
N LEU A 132 9.13 -44.56 -14.31
CA LEU A 132 7.92 -43.78 -14.03
C LEU A 132 8.01 -43.07 -12.68
N ARG A 133 8.42 -43.80 -11.64
CA ARG A 133 8.54 -43.25 -10.29
C ARG A 133 9.58 -42.15 -10.22
N ARG A 134 10.75 -42.36 -10.83
CA ARG A 134 11.87 -41.41 -10.78
C ARG A 134 11.65 -40.16 -11.62
N TRP A 135 11.02 -40.30 -12.79
CA TRP A 135 10.93 -39.22 -13.79
C TRP A 135 9.57 -38.51 -13.83
N VAL A 136 8.50 -39.10 -13.28
CA VAL A 136 7.14 -38.52 -13.32
C VAL A 136 6.53 -38.33 -11.93
N ILE A 137 6.44 -39.40 -11.14
CA ILE A 137 5.73 -39.36 -9.85
C ILE A 137 6.46 -38.43 -8.85
N THR A 138 7.76 -38.64 -8.65
CA THR A 138 8.54 -37.87 -7.67
C THR A 138 8.56 -36.35 -7.96
N PRO A 139 8.69 -35.87 -9.22
CA PRO A 139 8.52 -34.45 -9.54
C PRO A 139 7.13 -33.89 -9.22
N ILE A 140 6.06 -34.65 -9.50
CA ILE A 140 4.68 -34.23 -9.21
C ILE A 140 4.45 -34.09 -7.70
N ASP A 141 4.94 -35.05 -6.89
CA ASP A 141 4.82 -34.97 -5.43
C ASP A 141 5.45 -33.69 -4.86
N LYS A 142 6.59 -33.26 -5.42
CA LYS A 142 7.24 -32.00 -5.02
C LYS A 142 6.42 -30.77 -5.37
N LEU A 143 5.76 -30.77 -6.53
CA LEU A 143 4.86 -29.69 -6.95
C LEU A 143 3.63 -29.62 -6.03
N ILE A 144 3.06 -30.76 -5.65
CA ILE A 144 1.93 -30.82 -4.71
C ILE A 144 2.35 -30.26 -3.34
N LEU A 145 3.49 -30.70 -2.81
CA LEU A 145 4.00 -30.22 -1.53
C LEU A 145 4.23 -28.70 -1.52
N LEU A 146 4.78 -28.15 -2.62
CA LEU A 146 4.94 -26.72 -2.74
C LEU A 146 3.59 -26.00 -2.82
N SER A 147 2.65 -26.53 -3.61
CA SER A 147 1.32 -25.93 -3.77
C SER A 147 0.58 -25.85 -2.43
N VAL A 148 0.70 -26.88 -1.59
CA VAL A 148 0.17 -26.87 -0.21
C VAL A 148 0.87 -25.82 0.66
N ALA A 149 2.19 -25.69 0.57
CA ALA A 149 2.93 -24.67 1.33
C ALA A 149 2.50 -23.24 0.93
N VAL A 150 2.35 -22.99 -0.37
CA VAL A 150 1.89 -21.72 -0.92
C VAL A 150 0.45 -21.41 -0.49
N ALA A 151 -0.44 -22.42 -0.51
CA ALA A 151 -1.82 -22.27 -0.01
C ALA A 151 -1.87 -21.91 1.48
N ASN A 152 -0.89 -22.36 2.27
CA ASN A 152 -0.73 -22.00 3.68
C ASN A 152 0.00 -20.65 3.90
N GLY A 153 0.31 -19.91 2.83
CA GLY A 153 0.95 -18.59 2.90
C GLY A 153 2.49 -18.61 2.96
N ASP A 154 3.13 -19.78 2.85
CA ASP A 154 4.59 -19.90 2.79
C ASP A 154 5.08 -19.75 1.34
N PHE A 155 5.30 -18.50 0.94
CA PHE A 155 5.84 -18.17 -0.38
C PHE A 155 7.37 -18.23 -0.45
N SER A 156 8.08 -18.62 0.62
CA SER A 156 9.56 -18.61 0.66
C SER A 156 10.19 -19.85 0.02
N LYS A 157 9.44 -20.96 -0.07
CA LYS A 157 9.93 -22.22 -0.61
C LYS A 157 10.11 -22.17 -2.12
N ARG A 158 11.13 -22.86 -2.61
CA ARG A 158 11.44 -22.98 -4.05
C ARG A 158 11.71 -24.43 -4.42
N LEU A 159 11.36 -24.76 -5.66
CA LEU A 159 11.68 -26.05 -6.25
C LEU A 159 13.13 -26.03 -6.71
N LYS A 160 13.92 -27.00 -6.25
CA LYS A 160 15.31 -27.14 -6.71
C LYS A 160 15.35 -27.63 -8.15
N THR A 161 15.84 -26.79 -9.06
CA THR A 161 16.08 -27.12 -10.47
C THR A 161 17.54 -27.50 -10.66
N LYS A 162 17.83 -28.61 -11.35
CA LYS A 162 19.20 -28.99 -11.70
C LYS A 162 19.62 -28.34 -13.02
N PRO A 163 20.84 -27.80 -13.16
CA PRO A 163 21.25 -27.17 -14.41
C PRO A 163 21.69 -28.21 -15.47
N LYS A 164 21.23 -27.96 -16.71
CA LYS A 164 21.98 -28.00 -17.98
C LYS A 164 22.31 -29.28 -18.77
N HIS A 165 21.68 -30.44 -18.57
CA HIS A 165 21.83 -31.52 -19.60
C HIS A 165 20.61 -31.78 -20.48
N PHE A 166 19.37 -31.59 -19.99
CA PHE A 166 18.16 -31.66 -20.82
C PHE A 166 17.05 -30.80 -20.19
N THR A 167 16.52 -29.81 -20.91
CA THR A 167 15.36 -29.01 -20.47
C THR A 167 14.07 -29.73 -20.87
N ASP A 168 13.58 -30.61 -20.00
CA ASP A 168 12.25 -31.20 -20.14
C ASP A 168 11.18 -30.21 -19.62
N GLU A 169 9.91 -30.39 -20.01
CA GLU A 169 8.79 -29.50 -19.71
C GLU A 169 8.58 -29.31 -18.20
N PHE A 170 8.91 -30.32 -17.39
CA PHE A 170 8.89 -30.21 -15.93
C PHE A 170 9.88 -29.18 -15.39
N ASN A 171 11.09 -29.09 -15.97
CA ASN A 171 12.04 -28.07 -15.54
C ASN A 171 11.51 -26.67 -15.87
N THR A 172 10.94 -26.48 -17.06
CA THR A 172 10.30 -25.22 -17.46
C THR A 172 9.16 -24.84 -16.51
N LEU A 173 8.32 -25.81 -16.13
CA LEU A 173 7.24 -25.59 -15.17
C LEU A 173 7.79 -25.21 -13.79
N MET A 174 8.80 -25.92 -13.29
CA MET A 174 9.43 -25.64 -11.99
C MET A 174 10.07 -24.25 -11.96
N THR A 175 10.77 -23.85 -13.02
CA THR A 175 11.34 -22.49 -13.14
C THR A 175 10.25 -21.42 -13.21
N THR A 176 9.16 -21.68 -13.95
CA THR A 176 8.04 -20.74 -14.09
C THR A 176 7.33 -20.54 -12.75
N ILE A 177 7.11 -21.61 -11.99
CA ILE A 177 6.53 -21.54 -10.64
C ILE A 177 7.44 -20.77 -9.69
N ASN A 178 8.75 -21.04 -9.69
CA ASN A 178 9.70 -20.28 -8.86
C ASN A 178 9.66 -18.78 -9.21
N PHE A 179 9.65 -18.43 -10.50
CA PHE A 179 9.55 -17.04 -10.94
C PHE A 179 8.23 -16.37 -10.52
N MET A 180 7.11 -17.10 -10.59
CA MET A 180 5.82 -16.62 -10.08
C MET A 180 5.89 -16.35 -8.56
N LEU A 181 6.51 -17.24 -7.79
CA LEU A 181 6.68 -17.06 -6.34
C LEU A 181 7.57 -15.87 -6.01
N ASP A 182 8.66 -15.66 -6.75
CA ASP A 182 9.52 -14.49 -6.62
C ASP A 182 8.73 -13.19 -6.86
N ASN A 183 7.89 -13.16 -7.91
CA ASN A 183 7.04 -12.00 -8.19
C ASN A 183 5.98 -11.77 -7.10
N ILE A 184 5.36 -12.82 -6.56
CA ILE A 184 4.39 -12.71 -5.47
C ILE A 184 5.06 -12.16 -4.21
N GLU A 185 6.20 -12.72 -3.82
CA GLU A 185 6.96 -12.30 -2.65
C GLU A 185 7.42 -10.85 -2.77
N ASN A 186 7.96 -10.46 -3.93
CA ASN A 186 8.34 -9.07 -4.21
C ASN A 186 7.13 -8.13 -4.17
N ASN A 187 5.98 -8.52 -4.70
CA ASN A 187 4.76 -7.70 -4.64
C ASN A 187 4.25 -7.53 -3.20
N ILE A 188 4.28 -8.59 -2.39
CA ILE A 188 3.91 -8.52 -0.97
C ILE A 188 4.85 -7.56 -0.22
N ASN A 189 6.16 -7.69 -0.44
CA ASN A 189 7.14 -6.82 0.20
C ASN A 189 6.97 -5.37 -0.25
N ASN A 190 6.79 -5.12 -1.55
CA ASN A 190 6.52 -3.78 -2.08
C ASN A 190 5.24 -3.16 -1.50
N ILE A 191 4.18 -3.94 -1.28
CA ILE A 191 2.94 -3.46 -0.65
C ILE A 191 3.22 -3.09 0.82
N LYS A 192 3.90 -3.96 1.58
CA LYS A 192 4.26 -3.69 2.97
C LYS A 192 5.14 -2.46 3.12
N GLU A 193 6.15 -2.29 2.26
CA GLU A 193 7.01 -1.09 2.28
C GLU A 193 6.21 0.18 2.01
N LYS A 194 5.29 0.15 1.04
CA LYS A 194 4.39 1.29 0.76
C LYS A 194 3.47 1.60 1.93
N GLU A 195 2.92 0.59 2.60
CA GLU A 195 2.05 0.76 3.77
C GLU A 195 2.82 1.40 4.94
N VAL A 196 4.02 0.90 5.25
CA VAL A 196 4.90 1.50 6.27
C VAL A 196 5.29 2.93 5.92
N PHE A 197 5.60 3.20 4.65
CA PHE A 197 5.91 4.55 4.19
C PHE A 197 4.73 5.52 4.37
N LEU A 198 3.51 5.11 3.99
CA LEU A 198 2.30 5.93 4.18
C LEU A 198 2.01 6.19 5.65
N GLN A 199 2.17 5.19 6.51
CA GLN A 199 2.00 5.34 7.96
C GLN A 199 3.02 6.36 8.53
N ASN A 200 4.29 6.24 8.15
CA ASN A 200 5.34 7.17 8.57
C ASN A 200 5.08 8.61 8.09
N LEU A 201 4.56 8.80 6.86
CA LEU A 201 4.18 10.12 6.37
C LEU A 201 3.06 10.74 7.21
N ILE A 202 2.01 9.96 7.51
CA ILE A 202 0.88 10.41 8.31
C ILE A 202 1.33 10.75 9.75
N ASP A 203 2.23 9.95 10.33
CA ASP A 203 2.76 10.16 11.68
C ASP A 203 3.77 11.32 11.79
N ALA A 204 4.43 11.68 10.68
CA ALA A 204 5.30 12.85 10.60
C ALA A 204 4.53 14.18 10.49
N LEU A 205 3.23 14.16 10.21
CA LEU A 205 2.42 15.39 10.16
C LEU A 205 2.33 16.02 11.55
N PRO A 206 2.60 17.33 11.69
CA PRO A 206 2.49 18.03 12.97
C PRO A 206 1.03 18.21 13.40
N ASP A 207 0.13 18.36 12.42
CA ASP A 207 -1.31 18.44 12.68
C ASP A 207 -1.84 17.05 13.07
N ALA A 208 -2.75 17.03 14.04
CA ALA A 208 -3.38 15.79 14.45
C ALA A 208 -4.42 15.37 13.41
N VAL A 209 -4.25 14.17 12.85
CA VAL A 209 -5.15 13.64 11.82
C VAL A 209 -5.87 12.42 12.37
N ARG A 210 -7.19 12.37 12.16
CA ARG A 210 -8.02 11.19 12.44
C ARG A 210 -8.99 10.92 11.31
N VAL A 211 -9.43 9.67 11.21
CA VAL A 211 -10.43 9.22 10.25
C VAL A 211 -11.61 8.64 11.02
N ILE A 212 -12.81 9.06 10.65
CA ILE A 212 -14.07 8.70 11.29
C ILE A 212 -14.96 7.99 10.27
N ASP A 213 -15.58 6.86 10.66
CA ASP A 213 -16.57 6.17 9.84
C ASP A 213 -17.98 6.78 9.97
N ASP A 214 -18.95 6.27 9.19
CA ASP A 214 -20.36 6.70 9.25
C ASP A 214 -21.04 6.44 10.61
N ASP A 215 -20.50 5.50 11.40
CA ASP A 215 -20.97 5.11 12.73
C ASP A 215 -20.26 5.90 13.86
N TYR A 216 -19.51 6.95 13.50
CA TYR A 216 -18.78 7.85 14.39
C TYR A 216 -17.57 7.22 15.10
N ASN A 217 -17.08 6.06 14.67
CA ASN A 217 -15.90 5.43 15.23
C ASN A 217 -14.63 6.02 14.62
N ILE A 218 -13.62 6.24 15.46
CA ILE A 218 -12.30 6.65 14.98
C ILE A 218 -11.56 5.39 14.52
N ILE A 219 -11.40 5.24 13.20
CA ILE A 219 -10.81 4.05 12.57
C ILE A 219 -9.30 4.17 12.35
N LEU A 220 -8.81 5.39 12.15
CA LEU A 220 -7.38 5.68 11.97
C LEU A 220 -7.02 7.00 12.64
N SER A 221 -5.78 7.11 13.10
CA SER A 221 -5.25 8.33 13.71
C SER A 221 -3.73 8.34 13.65
N ASN A 222 -3.15 9.52 13.48
CA ASN A 222 -1.70 9.67 13.49
C ASN A 222 -1.12 9.82 14.90
N LYS A 223 0.21 9.79 14.99
CA LYS A 223 0.97 10.03 16.22
C LYS A 223 0.61 11.36 16.88
N ALA A 224 0.52 12.45 16.11
CA ALA A 224 0.18 13.77 16.65
C ALA A 224 -1.19 13.77 17.36
N TYR A 225 -2.19 13.07 16.80
CA TYR A 225 -3.47 12.89 17.45
C TYR A 225 -3.35 12.12 18.77
N ASN A 226 -2.64 10.98 18.78
CA ASN A 226 -2.56 10.12 19.96
C ASN A 226 -1.71 10.70 21.10
N GLU A 227 -0.63 11.39 20.78
CA GLU A 227 0.31 11.90 21.78
C GLU A 227 -0.05 13.29 22.29
N HIS A 228 -0.58 14.17 21.44
CA HIS A 228 -0.92 15.55 21.81
C HIS A 228 -2.41 15.70 22.04
N ILE A 229 -3.22 15.58 20.97
CA ILE A 229 -4.64 15.97 21.07
C ILE A 229 -5.44 15.05 21.98
N LYS A 230 -5.27 13.73 21.87
CA LYS A 230 -5.99 12.73 22.65
C LYS A 230 -5.64 12.80 24.14
N LYS A 231 -4.36 12.95 24.49
CA LYS A 231 -3.95 13.04 25.90
C LYS A 231 -4.36 14.37 26.54
N GLN A 232 -4.32 15.45 25.79
CA GLN A 232 -4.50 16.80 26.30
C GLN A 232 -5.96 17.27 26.30
N TYR A 233 -6.76 16.78 25.34
CA TYR A 233 -8.12 17.30 25.10
C TYR A 233 -9.21 16.23 25.09
N LEU A 234 -8.93 15.01 24.61
CA LEU A 234 -9.96 14.04 24.21
C LEU A 234 -9.73 12.66 24.86
N PHE A 235 -10.36 12.42 26.02
CA PHE A 235 -10.23 11.17 26.78
C PHE A 235 -10.46 9.89 25.94
N ASN A 236 -9.82 8.79 26.37
CA ASN A 236 -9.63 7.51 25.67
C ASN A 236 -10.93 6.74 25.36
N LYS A 237 -11.70 7.20 24.36
CA LYS A 237 -12.99 6.61 23.98
C LYS A 237 -13.11 6.36 22.46
N PRO A 238 -13.86 5.31 22.04
CA PRO A 238 -13.86 4.81 20.66
C PRO A 238 -14.63 5.69 19.67
N LYS A 239 -15.59 6.49 20.14
CA LYS A 239 -16.46 7.29 19.27
C LYS A 239 -16.11 8.77 19.32
N CYS A 240 -16.17 9.44 18.17
CA CYS A 240 -15.75 10.83 18.02
C CYS A 240 -16.53 11.80 18.93
N TYR A 241 -17.78 11.49 19.27
CA TYR A 241 -18.64 12.35 20.07
C TYR A 241 -18.44 12.21 21.59
N GLU A 242 -17.94 11.05 22.05
CA GLU A 242 -17.64 10.81 23.47
C GLU A 242 -16.37 11.55 23.93
N THR A 243 -15.67 12.17 22.98
CA THR A 243 -14.47 12.96 23.26
C THR A 243 -14.77 14.36 23.80
N TYR A 244 -16.01 14.87 23.60
CA TYR A 244 -16.39 16.23 23.99
C TYR A 244 -17.31 16.29 25.21
N ASP A 245 -18.16 15.27 25.43
CA ASP A 245 -19.05 15.24 26.60
C ASP A 245 -19.43 13.82 27.01
N LYS A 246 -19.70 13.58 28.30
CA LYS A 246 -19.92 12.24 28.86
C LYS A 246 -21.35 11.71 28.70
N GLU A 247 -22.33 12.53 28.30
CA GLU A 247 -23.77 12.20 28.46
C GLU A 247 -24.68 12.31 27.21
N ALA A 248 -24.20 12.27 25.96
CA ALA A 248 -25.12 12.28 24.80
C ALA A 248 -24.70 11.43 23.60
N SER A 249 -25.71 10.93 22.86
CA SER A 249 -25.60 10.14 21.62
C SER A 249 -25.00 10.89 20.41
N CYS A 250 -24.81 12.21 20.51
CA CYS A 250 -23.81 13.04 19.84
C CYS A 250 -23.97 14.46 20.43
N PRO A 251 -23.06 14.95 21.30
CA PRO A 251 -23.11 16.32 21.82
C PRO A 251 -22.72 17.37 20.78
N CYS A 252 -22.26 16.92 19.61
CA CYS A 252 -21.81 17.76 18.51
C CYS A 252 -22.91 18.61 17.83
N SER A 253 -24.14 18.54 18.33
CA SER A 253 -25.22 19.49 18.03
C SER A 253 -25.75 20.13 19.31
N SER A 254 -24.84 20.64 20.14
CA SER A 254 -25.18 21.56 21.23
C SER A 254 -25.04 23.00 20.72
N ALA A 255 -25.61 23.98 21.44
CA ALA A 255 -25.50 25.40 21.08
C ALA A 255 -24.05 25.93 21.05
N GLN A 256 -23.07 25.17 21.56
CA GLN A 256 -21.66 25.58 21.67
C GLN A 256 -20.72 24.94 20.63
N TYR A 257 -21.12 23.85 19.96
CA TYR A 257 -20.24 23.15 19.02
C TYR A 257 -20.98 22.70 17.77
N ILE A 258 -20.34 22.89 16.62
CA ILE A 258 -20.89 22.51 15.32
C ILE A 258 -20.26 21.18 14.89
N CYS A 259 -21.08 20.15 14.67
CA CYS A 259 -20.61 18.86 14.18
C CYS A 259 -20.10 18.98 12.74
N PRO A 260 -18.81 18.72 12.46
CA PRO A 260 -18.31 18.74 11.07
C PRO A 260 -19.00 17.68 10.20
N ILE A 261 -19.33 16.53 10.77
CA ILE A 261 -20.02 15.42 10.07
C ILE A 261 -21.44 15.82 9.66
N LYS A 262 -22.21 16.46 10.54
CA LYS A 262 -23.58 16.91 10.22
C LYS A 262 -23.56 18.04 9.19
N GLU A 263 -22.68 19.03 9.37
CA GLU A 263 -22.49 20.12 8.41
C GLU A 263 -22.14 19.60 7.02
N LEU A 264 -21.16 18.68 6.93
CA LEU A 264 -20.78 18.06 5.67
C LEU A 264 -21.97 17.33 5.06
N LYS A 265 -22.77 16.57 5.83
CA LYS A 265 -23.98 15.89 5.34
C LYS A 265 -25.04 16.86 4.82
N GLN A 266 -25.21 18.03 5.45
CA GLN A 266 -26.24 19.02 5.09
C GLN A 266 -25.86 19.94 3.91
N LYS A 267 -24.63 20.48 3.89
CA LYS A 267 -24.23 21.53 2.94
C LYS A 267 -23.82 21.02 1.54
N HIS A 268 -23.85 19.72 1.29
CA HIS A 268 -23.27 19.11 0.08
C HIS A 268 -21.82 19.57 -0.24
N SER A 269 -21.09 20.08 0.75
CA SER A 269 -19.69 20.47 0.59
C SER A 269 -18.76 19.27 0.79
N ASN A 270 -17.63 19.27 0.08
CA ASN A 270 -16.60 18.23 0.21
C ASN A 270 -15.67 18.45 1.40
N ASN A 271 -15.53 19.70 1.87
CA ASN A 271 -14.73 20.06 3.03
C ASN A 271 -15.41 21.17 3.86
N ILE A 272 -14.99 21.27 5.11
CA ILE A 272 -15.41 22.32 6.03
C ILE A 272 -14.29 22.65 7.00
N LYS A 273 -14.14 23.93 7.33
CA LYS A 273 -13.24 24.42 8.37
C LYS A 273 -14.04 25.07 9.49
N LEU A 274 -13.80 24.65 10.72
CA LEU A 274 -14.46 25.14 11.93
C LEU A 274 -13.40 25.46 13.00
N ILE A 275 -13.72 26.39 13.91
CA ILE A 275 -12.90 26.69 15.08
C ILE A 275 -13.71 26.31 16.32
N HIS A 276 -13.20 25.36 17.10
CA HIS A 276 -13.81 24.93 18.35
C HIS A 276 -12.98 25.43 19.53
N TYR A 277 -13.64 25.95 20.56
CA TYR A 277 -12.99 26.34 21.80
C TYR A 277 -13.18 25.23 22.84
N ILE A 278 -12.13 24.47 23.13
CA ILE A 278 -12.14 23.44 24.17
C ILE A 278 -11.29 23.94 25.33
N ASN A 279 -11.84 24.05 26.54
CA ASN A 279 -11.12 24.54 27.73
C ASN A 279 -10.42 25.90 27.48
N ASN A 280 -11.11 26.85 26.84
CA ASN A 280 -10.58 28.16 26.40
C ASN A 280 -9.40 28.10 25.41
N ARG A 281 -9.16 26.96 24.76
CA ARG A 281 -8.14 26.83 23.72
C ARG A 281 -8.79 26.69 22.33
N PRO A 282 -8.42 27.54 21.37
CA PRO A 282 -8.95 27.45 20.02
C PRO A 282 -8.28 26.31 19.26
N LEU A 283 -9.09 25.39 18.75
CA LEU A 283 -8.69 24.32 17.86
C LEU A 283 -9.30 24.55 16.48
N SER A 284 -8.46 24.63 15.45
CA SER A 284 -8.90 24.62 14.06
C SER A 284 -9.14 23.18 13.62
N ILE A 285 -10.38 22.85 13.29
CA ILE A 285 -10.78 21.53 12.78
C ILE A 285 -11.14 21.67 11.32
N ASN A 286 -10.39 20.97 10.46
CA ASN A 286 -10.66 20.88 9.03
C ASN A 286 -11.10 19.45 8.71
N SER A 287 -12.33 19.30 8.23
CA SER A 287 -12.94 18.00 7.97
C SER A 287 -13.26 17.86 6.48
N ALA A 288 -12.90 16.73 5.90
CA ALA A 288 -13.13 16.43 4.49
C ALA A 288 -13.67 15.01 4.30
N ARG A 289 -14.55 14.84 3.32
CA ARG A 289 -15.11 13.52 2.97
C ARG A 289 -14.07 12.66 2.26
N VAL A 290 -13.98 11.40 2.62
CA VAL A 290 -13.13 10.39 1.96
C VAL A 290 -13.94 9.11 1.71
N PHE A 291 -13.59 8.38 0.66
CA PHE A 291 -14.13 7.04 0.42
C PHE A 291 -13.08 6.00 0.80
N LEU A 292 -13.42 5.13 1.74
CA LEU A 292 -12.55 4.07 2.26
C LEU A 292 -13.25 2.73 2.06
N ASN A 293 -12.66 1.84 1.27
CA ASN A 293 -13.17 0.49 1.03
C ASN A 293 -14.66 0.44 0.61
N GLY A 294 -15.12 1.42 -0.18
CA GLY A 294 -16.52 1.52 -0.64
C GLY A 294 -17.49 2.10 0.40
N LYS A 295 -17.02 2.48 1.59
CA LYS A 295 -17.79 3.22 2.60
C LYS A 295 -17.37 4.69 2.62
N GLN A 296 -18.31 5.56 2.97
CA GLN A 296 -18.00 6.97 3.17
C GLN A 296 -17.41 7.16 4.57
N GLY A 297 -16.37 7.98 4.65
CA GLY A 297 -15.73 8.36 5.90
C GLY A 297 -15.36 9.84 5.86
N ILE A 298 -14.85 10.33 6.98
CA ILE A 298 -14.42 11.72 7.13
C ILE A 298 -13.01 11.74 7.71
N VAL A 299 -12.12 12.47 7.05
CA VAL A 299 -10.80 12.79 7.60
C VAL A 299 -10.90 14.14 8.29
N GLU A 300 -10.42 14.21 9.52
CA GLU A 300 -10.29 15.46 10.27
C GLU A 300 -8.84 15.75 10.57
N SER A 301 -8.42 16.97 10.26
CA SER A 301 -7.16 17.57 10.69
C SER A 301 -7.46 18.59 11.78
N ILE A 302 -6.80 18.45 12.93
CA ILE A 302 -6.99 19.26 14.13
C ILE A 302 -5.66 19.96 14.43
N ARG A 303 -5.70 21.29 14.46
CA ARG A 303 -4.55 22.14 14.81
C ARG A 303 -4.86 22.96 16.04
N ASP A 304 -3.95 22.94 17.02
CA ASP A 304 -4.00 23.82 18.19
C ASP A 304 -3.51 25.22 17.80
N LEU A 305 -4.36 26.23 17.98
CA LEU A 305 -4.04 27.63 17.68
C LEU A 305 -3.60 28.41 18.92
N SER A 306 -3.45 27.74 20.08
CA SER A 306 -3.09 28.41 21.33
C SER A 306 -1.78 29.19 21.24
N GLU A 307 -0.76 28.65 20.57
CA GLU A 307 0.52 29.34 20.36
C GLU A 307 0.36 30.55 19.44
N ASN A 308 -0.42 30.43 18.37
CA ASN A 308 -0.70 31.57 17.46
C ASN A 308 -1.42 32.70 18.18
N VAL A 309 -2.40 32.37 19.04
CA VAL A 309 -3.10 33.36 19.87
C VAL A 309 -2.17 33.97 20.90
N HIS A 310 -1.32 33.17 21.54
CA HIS A 310 -0.35 33.67 22.50
C HIS A 310 0.68 34.61 21.84
N PHE A 311 1.21 34.23 20.67
CA PHE A 311 2.14 35.06 19.90
C PHE A 311 1.49 36.36 19.44
N SER A 312 0.25 36.32 18.94
CA SER A 312 -0.53 37.52 18.62
C SER A 312 -0.72 38.41 19.85
N HIS A 313 -0.99 37.82 21.02
CA HIS A 313 -1.13 38.56 22.28
C HIS A 313 0.20 39.18 22.74
N GLN A 314 1.32 38.46 22.62
CA GLN A 314 2.65 39.00 22.91
C GLN A 314 3.01 40.16 21.98
N GLN A 315 2.70 40.05 20.68
CA GLN A 315 2.87 41.16 19.74
C GLN A 315 2.01 42.36 20.15
N LYS A 316 0.73 42.15 20.51
CA LYS A 316 -0.14 43.21 21.04
C LYS A 316 0.47 43.90 22.26
N ILE A 317 0.98 43.14 23.22
CA ILE A 317 1.66 43.67 24.42
C ILE A 317 2.93 44.45 24.04
N SER A 318 3.73 43.95 23.09
CA SER A 318 4.94 44.61 22.63
C SER A 318 4.65 45.96 21.98
N SER A 319 3.68 46.03 21.06
CA SER A 319 3.24 47.30 20.45
C SER A 319 2.67 48.27 21.50
N LEU A 320 1.96 47.75 22.51
CA LEU A 320 1.45 48.55 23.63
C LEU A 320 2.59 49.08 24.52
N GLY A 321 3.61 48.27 24.79
CA GLY A 321 4.79 48.67 25.57
C GLY A 321 5.62 49.74 24.87
N PHE A 322 5.73 49.65 23.54
CA PHE A 322 6.32 50.71 22.72
C PHE A 322 5.54 52.03 22.85
N LEU A 323 4.21 51.99 22.67
CA LEU A 323 3.35 53.16 22.85
C LEU A 323 3.45 53.74 24.27
N ALA A 324 3.47 52.89 25.31
CA ALA A 324 3.59 53.34 26.69
C ALA A 324 4.88 54.13 26.95
N THR A 325 5.99 53.74 26.32
CA THR A 325 7.28 54.45 26.43
C THR A 325 7.19 55.84 25.81
N SER A 326 6.61 55.96 24.61
CA SER A 326 6.49 57.24 23.91
C SER A 326 5.47 58.18 24.57
N LEU A 327 4.37 57.64 25.08
CA LEU A 327 3.39 58.41 25.87
C LEU A 327 4.01 58.86 27.21
N ALA A 328 4.84 58.05 27.86
CA ALA A 328 5.56 58.47 29.07
C ALA A 328 6.52 59.63 28.78
N HIS A 329 7.19 59.63 27.62
CA HIS A 329 8.01 60.75 27.17
C HIS A 329 7.17 62.01 26.90
N GLU A 330 6.01 61.87 26.24
CA GLU A 330 5.09 62.99 26.01
C GLU A 330 4.54 63.58 27.33
N MET A 331 4.16 62.73 28.28
CA MET A 331 3.77 63.16 29.64
C MET A 331 4.90 63.91 30.34
N LYS A 332 6.13 63.37 30.29
CA LYS A 332 7.31 64.02 30.87
C LYS A 332 7.56 65.40 30.25
N ASN A 333 7.37 65.53 28.94
CA ASN A 333 7.51 66.81 28.24
C ASN A 333 6.42 67.82 28.67
N ASN A 334 5.16 67.40 28.75
CA ASN A 334 4.05 68.26 29.19
C ASN A 334 4.21 68.69 30.66
N LEU A 335 4.62 67.77 31.54
CA LEU A 335 4.92 68.08 32.94
C LEU A 335 6.14 69.01 33.07
N GLY A 336 7.17 68.81 32.24
CA GLY A 336 8.33 69.70 32.16
C GLY A 336 7.94 71.12 31.74
N ALA A 337 7.05 71.26 30.75
CA ALA A 337 6.51 72.55 30.34
C ALA A 337 5.71 73.21 31.47
N ILE A 338 4.88 72.45 32.21
CA ILE A 338 4.16 72.95 33.39
C ILE A 338 5.15 73.48 34.43
N ASN A 339 6.20 72.72 34.75
CA ASN A 339 7.23 73.15 35.70
C ASN A 339 7.93 74.44 35.25
N LEU A 340 8.34 74.55 33.99
CA LEU A 340 8.97 75.77 33.47
C LEU A 340 8.04 77.00 33.54
N ILE A 341 6.75 76.80 33.25
CA ILE A 341 5.73 77.86 33.32
C ILE A 341 5.48 78.27 34.78
N LEU A 342 5.48 77.30 35.71
CA LEU A 342 5.38 77.54 37.16
C LEU A 342 6.62 78.25 37.71
N ASP A 343 7.82 77.81 37.33
CA ASP A 343 9.08 78.45 37.74
C ASP A 343 9.15 79.89 37.25
N GLY A 344 8.75 80.14 36.00
CA GLY A 344 8.65 81.49 35.45
C GLY A 344 7.62 82.37 36.17
N LEU A 345 6.51 81.79 36.63
CA LEU A 345 5.54 82.47 37.50
C LEU A 345 6.14 82.78 38.88
N LEU A 346 6.80 81.82 39.53
CA LEU A 346 7.38 81.97 40.86
C LEU A 346 8.55 82.96 40.88
N GLN A 347 9.42 82.93 39.86
CA GLN A 347 10.57 83.84 39.74
C GLN A 347 10.14 85.30 39.50
N LYS A 348 9.05 85.52 38.76
CA LYS A 348 8.45 86.86 38.57
C LYS A 348 7.62 87.35 39.76
N TYR A 349 7.27 86.48 40.70
CA TYR A 349 6.51 86.84 41.91
C TYR A 349 7.39 87.26 43.09
N TYR A 350 8.72 87.10 43.00
CA TYR A 350 9.66 87.58 44.01
C TYR A 350 9.87 89.12 43.98
N PRO A 351 9.79 89.79 42.81
CA PRO A 351 9.62 91.24 42.75
C PRO A 351 8.19 91.56 42.26
N ASP A 352 7.35 92.11 43.15
CA ASP A 352 5.90 92.39 43.04
C ASP A 352 5.45 93.23 41.81
N THR A 353 5.72 92.75 40.59
CA THR A 353 5.68 93.52 39.33
C THR A 353 4.80 92.88 38.25
N ALA A 354 4.23 91.71 38.51
CA ALA A 354 3.41 90.98 37.52
C ALA A 354 1.98 91.54 37.42
N THR A 355 1.57 91.94 36.20
CA THR A 355 0.22 92.43 35.95
C THR A 355 -0.85 91.32 36.04
N PRO A 356 -2.10 91.62 36.45
CA PRO A 356 -3.17 90.62 36.53
C PRO A 356 -3.42 89.83 35.22
N SER A 357 -3.21 90.48 34.07
CA SER A 357 -3.36 89.86 32.74
C SER A 357 -2.30 88.79 32.44
N GLU A 358 -1.07 88.96 32.93
CA GLU A 358 -0.01 87.96 32.74
C GLU A 358 -0.27 86.71 33.59
N LYS A 359 -0.77 86.88 34.82
CA LYS A 359 -1.13 85.76 35.71
C LYS A 359 -2.20 84.87 35.07
N GLN A 360 -3.24 85.49 34.51
CA GLN A 360 -4.29 84.76 33.82
C GLN A 360 -3.76 84.01 32.58
N LYS A 361 -2.80 84.60 31.86
CA LYS A 361 -2.13 83.95 30.72
C LYS A 361 -1.35 82.70 31.16
N TYR A 362 -0.52 82.79 32.19
CA TYR A 362 0.25 81.63 32.68
C TYR A 362 -0.66 80.52 33.24
N LEU A 363 -1.71 80.87 34.00
CA LEU A 363 -2.70 79.91 34.49
C LEU A 363 -3.46 79.21 33.34
N THR A 364 -3.76 79.95 32.26
CA THR A 364 -4.39 79.38 31.06
C THR A 364 -3.44 78.39 30.36
N LEU A 365 -2.15 78.71 30.25
CA LEU A 365 -1.14 77.81 29.69
C LEU A 365 -0.97 76.54 30.52
N ILE A 366 -0.94 76.65 31.86
CA ILE A 366 -0.90 75.50 32.77
C ILE A 366 -2.16 74.64 32.59
N SER A 367 -3.34 75.27 32.60
CA SER A 367 -4.61 74.56 32.41
C SER A 367 -4.65 73.81 31.07
N GLN A 368 -4.12 74.40 30.00
CA GLN A 368 -4.02 73.75 28.70
C GLN A 368 -3.07 72.55 28.75
N GLN A 369 -1.89 72.68 29.36
CA GLN A 369 -0.93 71.57 29.46
C GLN A 369 -1.44 70.42 30.34
N ILE A 370 -2.19 70.72 31.41
CA ILE A 370 -2.85 69.69 32.23
C ILE A 370 -3.90 68.94 31.41
N LYS A 371 -4.72 69.65 30.61
CA LYS A 371 -5.71 69.02 29.73
C LYS A 371 -5.05 68.09 28.70
N GLU A 372 -3.93 68.50 28.12
CA GLU A 372 -3.17 67.63 27.22
C GLU A 372 -2.59 66.41 27.95
N CYS A 373 -2.05 66.59 29.16
CA CYS A 373 -1.53 65.48 29.99
C CYS A 373 -2.61 64.43 30.33
N ILE A 374 -3.87 64.84 30.54
CA ILE A 374 -5.00 63.93 30.78
C ILE A 374 -5.38 63.13 29.52
N LYS A 375 -5.32 63.74 28.34
CA LYS A 375 -5.65 63.08 27.06
C LYS A 375 -4.64 61.99 26.66
N VAL A 376 -3.40 62.07 27.13
CA VAL A 376 -2.31 61.13 26.79
C VAL A 376 -2.61 59.68 27.23
N PRO A 377 -2.96 59.39 28.50
CA PRO A 377 -3.30 58.03 28.93
C PRO A 377 -4.67 57.53 28.42
N GLU A 378 -5.66 58.41 28.25
CA GLU A 378 -6.97 58.04 27.69
C GLU A 378 -6.85 57.44 26.27
N ARG A 379 -5.92 57.98 25.51
CA ARG A 379 -5.51 57.54 24.17
C ARG A 379 -5.04 56.06 24.16
N LEU A 380 -4.25 55.64 25.16
CA LEU A 380 -3.78 54.26 25.32
C LEU A 380 -4.88 53.30 25.80
N LEU A 381 -5.70 53.76 26.75
CA LEU A 381 -6.79 52.94 27.32
C LEU A 381 -7.85 52.56 26.27
N LYS A 382 -8.06 53.41 25.25
CA LYS A 382 -8.94 53.10 24.11
C LYS A 382 -8.43 51.96 23.22
N LEU A 383 -7.12 51.66 23.22
CA LEU A 383 -6.53 50.54 22.50
C LEU A 383 -6.45 49.24 23.32
N SER A 384 -6.40 49.36 24.64
CA SER A 384 -6.24 48.23 25.57
C SER A 384 -7.56 47.50 25.88
N ARG A 385 -8.72 48.10 25.58
CA ARG A 385 -10.03 47.48 25.85
C ARG A 385 -10.23 46.21 25.01
N ASN A 386 -10.61 45.14 25.72
CA ASN A 386 -10.59 43.73 25.31
C ASN A 386 -11.10 43.43 23.90
N ALA A 387 -10.43 42.44 23.27
CA ALA A 387 -10.69 41.88 21.96
C ALA A 387 -11.99 41.04 21.85
N ASP A 388 -12.77 40.88 22.93
CA ASP A 388 -14.05 40.14 22.94
C ASP A 388 -15.25 41.01 22.51
N GLN A 389 -15.00 42.15 21.85
CA GLN A 389 -16.10 42.94 21.29
C GLN A 389 -16.67 42.22 20.06
N PRO A 390 -18.01 42.08 19.95
CA PRO A 390 -18.64 41.56 18.76
C PRO A 390 -18.28 42.42 17.55
N ASP A 391 -18.28 41.80 16.36
CA ASP A 391 -18.12 42.53 15.11
C ASP A 391 -19.14 43.66 15.04
N ASN A 392 -18.64 44.89 14.98
CA ASN A 392 -19.44 46.10 14.92
C ASN A 392 -19.02 46.91 13.71
N ASP A 393 -19.94 47.71 13.18
CA ASP A 393 -19.61 48.70 12.17
C ASP A 393 -18.77 49.82 12.80
N PHE A 394 -17.54 50.00 12.30
CA PHE A 394 -16.67 51.08 12.73
C PHE A 394 -16.20 51.93 11.55
N ASN A 395 -15.95 53.22 11.80
CA ASN A 395 -15.51 54.16 10.78
C ASN A 395 -13.99 54.07 10.56
N VAL A 396 -13.55 53.71 9.36
CA VAL A 396 -12.13 53.44 9.06
C VAL A 396 -11.28 54.70 9.16
N ALA A 397 -11.70 55.81 8.54
CA ALA A 397 -10.95 57.07 8.55
C ALA A 397 -10.73 57.61 9.97
N SER A 398 -11.76 57.55 10.82
CA SER A 398 -11.67 57.95 12.23
C SER A 398 -10.65 57.10 12.99
N ASN A 399 -10.70 55.78 12.82
CA ASN A 399 -9.81 54.85 13.51
C ASN A 399 -8.35 55.01 13.06
N ILE A 400 -8.11 55.22 11.76
CA ILE A 400 -6.76 55.54 11.25
C ILE A 400 -6.27 56.87 11.83
N SER A 401 -7.14 57.89 11.88
CA SER A 401 -6.76 59.19 12.45
C SER A 401 -6.43 59.10 13.93
N ASP A 402 -7.17 58.29 14.70
CA ASP A 402 -6.88 58.03 16.11
C ASP A 402 -5.49 57.41 16.28
N ILE A 403 -5.15 56.39 15.49
CA ILE A 403 -3.80 55.76 15.51
C ILE A 403 -2.71 56.76 15.11
N LEU A 404 -2.92 57.58 14.07
CA LEU A 404 -1.95 58.59 13.68
C LEU A 404 -1.76 59.66 14.76
N SER A 405 -2.81 59.99 15.53
CA SER A 405 -2.71 60.92 16.66
C SER A 405 -1.96 60.35 17.87
N LEU A 406 -1.96 59.02 18.01
CA LEU A 406 -1.20 58.31 19.04
C LEU A 406 0.30 58.33 18.76
N LEU A 407 0.67 58.27 17.48
CA LEU A 407 2.07 58.26 17.03
C LEU A 407 2.60 59.64 16.63
N ASP A 408 1.79 60.70 16.78
CA ASP A 408 2.12 62.05 16.33
C ASP A 408 3.43 62.58 16.92
N TYR A 409 3.70 62.29 18.20
CA TYR A 409 4.95 62.67 18.84
C TYR A 409 6.17 62.03 18.16
N GLU A 410 6.12 60.73 17.86
CA GLU A 410 7.24 60.04 17.21
C GLU A 410 7.45 60.49 15.77
N ILE A 411 6.35 60.67 15.03
CA ILE A 411 6.36 61.18 13.66
C ILE A 411 7.06 62.54 13.63
N LYS A 412 6.71 63.44 14.56
CA LYS A 412 7.35 64.76 14.69
C LYS A 412 8.79 64.68 15.17
N ASN A 413 9.08 63.85 16.17
CA ASN A 413 10.42 63.72 16.75
C ASN A 413 11.43 63.18 15.72
N LYS A 414 11.01 62.29 14.82
CA LYS A 414 11.83 61.80 13.70
C LYS A 414 11.82 62.72 12.47
N GLY A 415 11.09 63.85 12.50
CA GLY A 415 11.02 64.79 11.37
C GLY A 415 10.29 64.24 10.14
N ILE A 416 9.29 63.36 10.33
CA ILE A 416 8.51 62.76 9.24
C ILE A 416 7.34 63.68 8.88
N ASN A 417 7.17 63.95 7.58
CA ASN A 417 6.02 64.67 7.05
C ASN A 417 4.83 63.71 6.85
N LEU A 418 3.70 63.98 7.52
CA LEU A 418 2.51 63.14 7.45
C LEU A 418 1.47 63.70 6.47
N ILE A 419 1.14 62.93 5.44
CA ILE A 419 0.13 63.27 4.43
C ILE A 419 -1.08 62.34 4.61
N LYS A 420 -2.25 62.93 4.87
CA LYS A 420 -3.52 62.20 5.06
C LYS A 420 -4.46 62.50 3.90
N ASN A 421 -4.83 61.48 3.13
CA ASN A 421 -5.78 61.60 2.02
C ASN A 421 -6.90 60.58 2.20
N PHE A 422 -7.91 60.93 3.00
CA PHE A 422 -9.09 60.09 3.22
C PHE A 422 -10.17 60.42 2.21
N SER A 423 -10.87 59.40 1.69
CA SER A 423 -12.03 59.63 0.83
C SER A 423 -13.21 60.19 1.65
N ASN A 424 -14.06 61.02 1.02
CA ASN A 424 -15.22 61.65 1.68
C ASN A 424 -16.43 60.71 1.87
N LEU A 425 -16.32 59.42 1.52
CA LEU A 425 -17.39 58.44 1.71
C LEU A 425 -17.34 57.90 3.15
N LYS A 426 -18.50 57.58 3.73
CA LYS A 426 -18.57 56.89 5.04
C LYS A 426 -18.03 55.47 4.87
N GLU A 427 -16.72 55.31 5.01
CA GLU A 427 -16.00 54.04 4.98
C GLU A 427 -16.23 53.31 6.30
N ASN A 428 -17.39 52.66 6.43
CA ASN A 428 -17.66 51.78 7.56
C ASN A 428 -17.25 50.35 7.20
N LEU A 429 -16.55 49.68 8.12
CA LEU A 429 -16.19 48.27 8.00
C LEU A 429 -16.80 47.52 9.18
N CYS A 430 -17.37 46.35 8.92
CA CYS A 430 -17.87 45.45 9.95
C CYS A 430 -16.75 44.51 10.38
N GLY A 431 -16.42 44.49 11.66
CA GLY A 431 -15.41 43.59 12.22
C GLY A 431 -14.95 44.01 13.61
N ASN A 432 -13.87 43.38 14.07
CA ASN A 432 -13.23 43.74 15.34
C ASN A 432 -12.42 45.04 15.21
N GLU A 433 -12.94 46.14 15.77
CA GLU A 433 -12.33 47.47 15.74
C GLU A 433 -10.91 47.46 16.35
N THR A 434 -10.69 46.70 17.43
CA THR A 434 -9.40 46.63 18.13
C THR A 434 -8.34 45.95 17.26
N ASP A 435 -8.68 44.85 16.58
CA ASP A 435 -7.76 44.17 15.66
C ASP A 435 -7.44 45.05 14.45
N PHE A 436 -8.42 45.78 13.91
CA PHE A 436 -8.19 46.75 12.85
C PHE A 436 -7.19 47.84 13.28
N LYS A 437 -7.41 48.45 14.45
CA LYS A 437 -6.50 49.44 15.04
C LYS A 437 -5.07 48.91 15.19
N MET A 438 -4.93 47.66 15.60
CA MET A 438 -3.62 47.00 15.74
C MET A 438 -2.90 46.80 14.40
N ILE A 439 -3.62 46.45 13.33
CA ILE A 439 -3.05 46.33 11.98
C ILE A 439 -2.48 47.69 11.54
N ILE A 440 -3.29 48.75 11.66
CA ILE A 440 -2.86 50.11 11.27
C ILE A 440 -1.66 50.56 12.12
N LEU A 441 -1.69 50.32 13.43
CA LEU A 441 -0.59 50.65 14.33
C LEU A 441 0.72 50.00 13.88
N ASN A 442 0.72 48.69 13.63
CA ASN A 442 1.93 47.96 13.24
C ASN A 442 2.50 48.45 11.91
N LEU A 443 1.64 48.73 10.92
CA LEU A 443 2.07 49.22 9.61
C LEU A 443 2.66 50.63 9.70
N VAL A 444 2.01 51.53 10.45
CA VAL A 444 2.53 52.89 10.67
C VAL A 444 3.83 52.87 11.47
N GLN A 445 3.95 52.01 12.48
CA GLN A 445 5.18 51.88 13.27
C GLN A 445 6.34 51.37 12.39
N ASN A 446 6.09 50.39 11.52
CA ASN A 446 7.08 49.91 10.55
C ASN A 446 7.54 51.03 9.62
N ALA A 447 6.62 51.85 9.10
CA ALA A 447 6.96 53.02 8.29
C ALA A 447 7.83 54.03 9.04
N ILE A 448 7.48 54.36 10.30
CA ILE A 448 8.26 55.26 11.16
C ILE A 448 9.67 54.70 11.45
N ASN A 449 9.79 53.38 11.58
CA ASN A 449 11.08 52.71 11.81
C ASN A 449 11.95 52.65 10.54
N ALA A 450 11.33 52.55 9.36
CA ALA A 450 12.03 52.60 8.08
C ALA A 450 12.58 54.00 7.75
N MET A 451 12.14 55.05 8.45
CA MET A 451 12.51 56.45 8.27
C MET A 451 13.21 57.07 9.50
N PRO A 452 14.39 56.56 9.93
CA PRO A 452 15.06 57.06 11.14
C PRO A 452 15.55 58.51 11.01
N ASN A 453 15.84 58.97 9.79
CA ASN A 453 16.36 60.31 9.49
C ASN A 453 15.28 61.25 8.91
N GLY A 454 14.00 60.94 9.12
CA GLY A 454 12.87 61.65 8.51
C GLY A 454 12.48 61.11 7.14
N GLY A 455 11.43 61.69 6.55
CA GLY A 455 10.83 61.23 5.30
C GLY A 455 9.38 61.67 5.16
N THR A 456 8.63 61.03 4.26
CA THR A 456 7.19 61.28 4.09
C THR A 456 6.40 60.00 4.32
N LEU A 457 5.45 60.05 5.26
CA LEU A 457 4.43 59.02 5.47
C LEU A 457 3.12 59.47 4.84
N GLU A 458 2.64 58.75 3.83
CA GLU A 458 1.37 59.00 3.19
C GLU A 458 0.38 57.88 3.50
N VAL A 459 -0.81 58.24 4.01
CA VAL A 459 -1.91 57.32 4.26
C VAL A 459 -3.09 57.72 3.39
N LYS A 460 -3.51 56.82 2.48
CA LYS A 460 -4.65 57.02 1.59
C LYS A 460 -5.72 55.97 1.84
N THR A 461 -6.98 56.38 1.78
CA THR A 461 -8.11 55.45 1.67
C THR A 461 -8.84 55.65 0.35
N ASN A 462 -9.15 54.55 -0.32
CA ASN A 462 -9.88 54.56 -1.58
C ASN A 462 -10.91 53.43 -1.60
N THR A 463 -12.12 53.74 -2.08
CA THR A 463 -13.18 52.76 -2.22
C THR A 463 -13.28 52.34 -3.69
N ALA A 464 -13.05 51.07 -3.99
CA ALA A 464 -13.11 50.53 -5.35
C ALA A 464 -14.08 49.35 -5.41
N LYS A 465 -15.24 49.56 -6.04
CA LYS A 465 -16.34 48.57 -6.15
C LYS A 465 -16.78 48.06 -4.76
N ASP A 466 -16.45 46.79 -4.44
CA ASP A 466 -16.81 46.09 -3.20
C ASP A 466 -15.65 46.00 -2.19
N LYS A 467 -14.56 46.76 -2.41
CA LYS A 467 -13.37 46.71 -1.56
C LYS A 467 -12.96 48.10 -1.09
N LEU A 468 -12.56 48.16 0.17
CA LEU A 468 -11.84 49.29 0.74
C LEU A 468 -10.33 49.03 0.61
N ILE A 469 -9.62 49.97 0.00
CA ILE A 469 -8.17 49.93 -0.18
C ILE A 469 -7.57 50.99 0.76
N ILE A 470 -6.63 50.56 1.58
CA ILE A 470 -5.89 51.42 2.52
C ILE A 470 -4.42 51.33 2.11
N ASP A 471 -3.88 52.43 1.57
CA ASP A 471 -2.48 52.52 1.18
C ASP A 471 -1.70 53.26 2.27
N ILE A 472 -0.66 52.61 2.80
CA ILE A 472 0.31 53.21 3.72
C ILE A 472 1.66 53.18 3.01
N LYS A 473 2.17 54.37 2.66
CA LYS A 473 3.39 54.53 1.88
C LYS A 473 4.41 55.35 2.66
N ASP A 474 5.61 54.83 2.80
CA ASP A 474 6.77 55.54 3.35
C ASP A 474 7.84 55.82 2.29
N THR A 475 8.81 56.67 2.63
CA THR A 475 10.00 56.96 1.82
C THR A 475 11.28 56.46 2.50
N GLY A 476 11.17 55.39 3.30
CA GLY A 476 12.26 54.84 4.09
C GLY A 476 13.24 53.99 3.28
N CYS A 477 14.00 53.17 3.99
CA CYS A 477 15.00 52.27 3.40
C CYS A 477 14.42 51.19 2.47
N GLY A 478 13.10 50.99 2.48
CA GLY A 478 12.43 49.98 1.67
C GLY A 478 12.78 48.55 2.08
N ILE A 479 12.41 47.59 1.24
CA ILE A 479 12.62 46.16 1.48
C ILE A 479 13.27 45.56 0.24
N SER A 480 14.32 44.75 0.41
CA SER A 480 14.97 44.08 -0.72
C SER A 480 14.04 43.03 -1.35
N GLU A 481 14.16 42.76 -2.66
CA GLU A 481 13.34 41.74 -3.34
C GLU A 481 13.48 40.33 -2.74
N LYS A 482 14.62 40.04 -2.11
CA LYS A 482 14.86 38.76 -1.43
C LYS A 482 14.05 38.68 -0.13
N ASP A 483 13.98 39.77 0.61
CA ASP A 483 13.31 39.82 1.92
C ASP A 483 11.79 39.97 1.79
N LEU A 484 11.30 40.53 0.68
CA LEU A 484 9.87 40.78 0.42
C LEU A 484 9.02 39.50 0.48
N LYS A 485 9.60 38.33 0.22
CA LYS A 485 8.92 37.02 0.32
C LYS A 485 8.78 36.50 1.76
N HIS A 486 9.40 37.15 2.73
CA HIS A 486 9.54 36.67 4.10
C HIS A 486 8.92 37.59 5.16
N ILE A 487 8.25 38.68 4.76
CA ILE A 487 7.73 39.70 5.68
C ILE A 487 6.33 39.40 6.26
N PHE A 488 5.64 38.35 5.78
CA PHE A 488 4.29 37.97 6.23
C PHE A 488 4.18 36.47 6.55
#